data_AF-A0AAD2CEN5-F1
#
_entry.id   AF-A0AAD2CEN5-F1
#
_cell.length_a   1.000
_cell.length_b   1.000
_cell.length_c   1.000
_cell.angle_alpha   90.00
_cell.angle_beta   90.00
_cell.angle_gamma   90.00
#
_symmetry.space_group_name_H-M   'P 1'
#
loop_
_entity.id
_entity.type
_entity.pdbx_description
1 polymer ?
#
loop_
_entity_poly.entity_id
_entity_poly.type
_entity_poly.pdbx_seq_one_letter_code
_entity_poly.pdbx_strand_id
1 'polypeptide(L)'
;MVLRFLSMSMIFVSSPCKRSFASALAFRPTPPPRFDVFSELLVGSWKTTTVNLNDGVNDEQIVEEVMRSCGGAVQGLREPIHNQDPIYLNRANDGFVFFDNGCYTYGPVKRQGDDKFLQNLMVGNFKSRVVMFGNDGDDGDDDFSVIFQWKKSGALFDENPPRIQTELAPCALKVDFIETITCSKASPMQPWMLQRAKWQKEISESPVPSSSEKGPTSLNDSRIRCWSLTQSAADFYHWLWSSDDSTREEGTVVQAGSLCEATGEVTVIARHYDSSDDLKQVLFAEGVLQ
;
A
#
# COMPACT_ATOMS: atom_id res chain seq x y z
N MET A 1 -55.50 -58.62 -13.00
CA MET A 1 -55.20 -57.18 -12.87
C MET A 1 -54.12 -57.06 -11.80
N VAL A 2 -52.86 -56.90 -12.20
CA VAL A 2 -51.69 -56.91 -11.29
C VAL A 2 -51.19 -55.48 -11.16
N LEU A 3 -51.32 -54.90 -9.97
CA LEU A 3 -50.87 -53.54 -9.65
C LEU A 3 -49.40 -53.63 -9.21
N ARG A 4 -48.47 -53.19 -10.05
CA ARG A 4 -47.04 -53.06 -9.69
C ARG A 4 -46.78 -51.64 -9.20
N PHE A 5 -46.60 -51.48 -7.89
CA PHE A 5 -46.07 -50.25 -7.29
C PHE A 5 -44.55 -50.20 -7.47
N LEU A 6 -44.08 -49.28 -8.30
CA LEU A 6 -42.66 -48.91 -8.39
C LEU A 6 -42.35 -47.90 -7.28
N SER A 7 -41.71 -48.38 -6.22
CA SER A 7 -41.09 -47.53 -5.20
C SER A 7 -39.75 -47.02 -5.73
N MET A 8 -39.72 -45.76 -6.18
CA MET A 8 -38.47 -45.05 -6.45
C MET A 8 -37.88 -44.60 -5.11
N SER A 9 -36.87 -45.32 -4.63
CA SER A 9 -36.04 -44.90 -3.50
C SER A 9 -35.00 -43.90 -4.01
N MET A 10 -35.16 -42.61 -3.67
CA MET A 10 -34.11 -41.61 -3.86
C MET A 10 -33.00 -41.87 -2.84
N ILE A 11 -31.86 -42.37 -3.30
CA ILE A 11 -30.63 -42.44 -2.51
C ILE A 11 -30.00 -41.04 -2.57
N PHE A 12 -30.19 -40.24 -1.52
CA PHE A 12 -29.39 -39.04 -1.31
C PHE A 12 -27.99 -39.47 -0.86
N VAL A 13 -27.04 -39.49 -1.79
CA VAL A 13 -25.62 -39.58 -1.47
C VAL A 13 -25.20 -38.23 -0.88
N SER A 14 -25.33 -38.09 0.44
CA SER A 14 -24.71 -36.98 1.17
C SER A 14 -23.19 -37.20 1.16
N SER A 15 -22.53 -36.71 0.12
CA SER A 15 -21.07 -36.60 0.12
C SER A 15 -20.70 -35.74 1.34
N PRO A 16 -19.84 -36.20 2.27
CA PRO A 16 -19.32 -35.35 3.32
C PRO A 16 -18.48 -34.30 2.63
N CYS A 17 -19.12 -33.17 2.32
CA CYS A 17 -18.45 -31.94 1.98
C CYS A 17 -17.58 -31.64 3.20
N LYS A 18 -16.30 -32.02 3.11
CA LYS A 18 -15.26 -31.53 3.98
C LYS A 18 -15.27 -30.02 3.76
N ARG A 19 -16.16 -29.33 4.48
CA ARG A 19 -15.99 -27.93 4.82
C ARG A 19 -14.71 -27.94 5.63
N SER A 20 -13.59 -27.88 4.92
CA SER A 20 -12.43 -27.16 5.41
C SER A 20 -13.05 -25.87 5.90
N PHE A 21 -13.17 -25.73 7.22
CA PHE A 21 -13.29 -24.41 7.79
C PHE A 21 -11.99 -23.78 7.36
N ALA A 22 -11.99 -23.18 6.16
CA ALA A 22 -11.06 -22.15 5.81
C ALA A 22 -11.09 -21.28 7.04
N SER A 23 -10.00 -21.32 7.79
CA SER A 23 -9.80 -20.42 8.90
C SER A 23 -9.78 -19.07 8.22
N ALA A 24 -10.97 -18.49 8.05
CA ALA A 24 -11.15 -17.20 7.43
C ALA A 24 -10.21 -16.32 8.22
N LEU A 25 -9.14 -15.88 7.57
CA LEU A 25 -8.13 -15.05 8.19
C LEU A 25 -8.86 -13.77 8.58
N ALA A 26 -9.35 -13.77 9.82
CA ALA A 26 -10.35 -12.81 10.25
C ALA A 26 -9.57 -11.56 10.63
N PHE A 27 -9.57 -10.59 9.73
CA PHE A 27 -9.15 -9.22 10.00
C PHE A 27 -9.55 -8.78 11.41
N ARG A 28 -8.57 -8.65 12.30
CA ARG A 28 -8.80 -8.29 13.68
C ARG A 28 -8.88 -6.77 13.79
N PRO A 29 -9.85 -6.19 14.51
CA PRO A 29 -9.83 -4.77 14.83
C PRO A 29 -8.48 -4.39 15.47
N THR A 30 -7.87 -3.31 14.98
CA THR A 30 -6.59 -2.79 15.47
C THR A 30 -6.73 -1.31 15.79
N PRO A 31 -5.96 -0.74 16.75
CA PRO A 31 -5.92 0.71 16.93
C PRO A 31 -5.45 1.42 15.65
N PRO A 32 -5.87 2.69 15.42
CA PRO A 32 -5.33 3.51 14.36
C PRO A 32 -3.82 3.78 14.59
N PRO A 33 -3.06 4.02 13.51
CA PRO A 33 -1.64 4.36 13.60
C PRO A 33 -1.43 5.69 14.34
N ARG A 34 -0.29 5.77 15.01
CA ARG A 34 0.11 6.91 15.82
C ARG A 34 0.90 7.89 14.97
N PHE A 35 0.40 9.12 14.85
CA PHE A 35 1.05 10.13 14.03
C PHE A 35 2.45 10.50 14.53
N ASP A 36 2.70 10.47 15.84
CA ASP A 36 4.02 10.75 16.39
C ASP A 36 5.06 9.68 16.01
N VAL A 37 4.66 8.40 15.99
CA VAL A 37 5.51 7.29 15.52
C VAL A 37 5.79 7.44 14.02
N PHE A 38 4.72 7.70 13.25
CA PHE A 38 4.82 7.98 11.82
C PHE A 38 5.73 9.19 11.50
N SER A 39 5.57 10.31 12.21
CA SER A 39 6.33 11.54 11.93
C SER A 39 7.79 11.40 12.33
N GLU A 40 8.11 10.70 13.42
CA GLU A 40 9.49 10.40 13.82
C GLU A 40 10.26 9.66 12.72
N LEU A 41 9.60 8.70 12.05
CA LEU A 41 10.20 7.96 10.95
C LEU A 41 10.33 8.79 9.67
N LEU A 42 9.44 9.74 9.42
CA LEU A 42 9.41 10.46 8.14
C LEU A 42 10.17 11.79 8.16
N VAL A 43 10.07 12.56 9.24
CA VAL A 43 10.59 13.92 9.34
C VAL A 43 12.13 13.92 9.26
N GLY A 44 12.66 14.93 8.58
CA GLY A 44 14.10 15.15 8.44
C GLY A 44 14.54 15.44 7.00
N SER A 45 15.86 15.48 6.82
CA SER A 45 16.51 15.68 5.53
C SER A 45 16.65 14.39 4.74
N TRP A 46 16.19 14.46 3.49
CA TRP A 46 16.20 13.39 2.50
C TRP A 46 17.06 13.82 1.31
N LYS A 47 18.03 13.00 0.94
CA LYS A 47 18.70 13.15 -0.36
C LYS A 47 17.85 12.53 -1.44
N THR A 48 17.85 13.14 -2.61
CA THR A 48 16.95 12.77 -3.71
C THR A 48 17.72 12.27 -4.91
N THR A 49 17.15 11.29 -5.61
CA THR A 49 17.56 10.90 -6.97
C THR A 49 16.30 10.65 -7.78
N THR A 50 16.21 11.33 -8.93
CA THR A 50 15.09 11.17 -9.87
C THR A 50 15.44 10.09 -10.90
N VAL A 51 14.59 9.08 -11.03
CA VAL A 51 14.89 7.86 -11.82
C VAL A 51 14.90 8.13 -13.32
N ASN A 52 14.13 9.12 -13.79
CA ASN A 52 13.91 9.39 -15.21
C ASN A 52 14.75 10.54 -15.76
N LEU A 53 15.53 11.22 -14.92
CA LEU A 53 16.39 12.31 -15.32
C LEU A 53 17.83 11.84 -15.12
N ASN A 54 18.55 11.54 -16.19
CA ASN A 54 20.01 11.30 -16.14
C ASN A 54 20.81 12.50 -15.61
N ASP A 55 20.13 13.55 -15.15
CA ASP A 55 20.71 14.68 -14.44
C ASP A 55 20.92 14.29 -12.97
N GLY A 56 22.19 14.16 -12.60
CA GLY A 56 22.63 13.81 -11.25
C GLY A 56 22.32 14.90 -10.22
N VAL A 57 21.05 15.08 -9.90
CA VAL A 57 20.60 16.12 -8.97
C VAL A 57 20.34 15.48 -7.61
N ASN A 58 21.37 15.55 -6.75
CA ASN A 58 21.34 15.26 -5.32
C ASN A 58 20.69 16.42 -4.54
N ASP A 59 19.46 16.79 -4.86
CA ASP A 59 18.77 17.83 -4.11
C ASP A 59 18.39 17.32 -2.72
N GLU A 60 18.75 18.11 -1.70
CA GLU A 60 18.32 17.87 -0.34
C GLU A 60 16.89 18.40 -0.17
N GLN A 61 15.97 17.50 0.14
CA GLN A 61 14.58 17.79 0.42
C GLN A 61 14.31 17.58 1.91
N ILE A 62 13.57 18.51 2.53
CA ILE A 62 13.28 18.44 3.96
C ILE A 62 11.79 18.21 4.14
N VAL A 63 11.46 17.09 4.78
CA VAL A 63 10.10 16.81 5.25
C VAL A 63 9.96 17.40 6.64
N GLU A 64 9.03 18.32 6.80
CA GLU A 64 8.79 19.00 8.07
C GLU A 64 7.47 18.57 8.69
N GLU A 65 7.47 18.36 10.00
CA GLU A 65 6.23 18.35 10.75
C GLU A 65 5.70 19.78 10.90
N VAL A 66 4.45 20.00 10.54
CA VAL A 66 3.80 21.31 10.64
C VAL A 66 2.61 21.25 11.57
N MET A 67 2.46 22.29 12.39
CA MET A 67 1.24 22.53 13.17
C MET A 67 0.55 23.77 12.63
N ARG A 68 -0.72 23.64 12.21
CA ARG A 68 -1.54 24.78 11.78
C ARG A 68 -2.59 25.13 12.83
N SER A 69 -2.78 26.41 13.08
CA SER A 69 -3.66 26.97 14.11
C SER A 69 -5.05 27.39 13.58
N CYS A 70 -5.59 26.69 12.60
CA CYS A 70 -6.89 27.02 11.99
C CYS A 70 -8.08 26.41 12.75
N GLY A 71 -8.33 26.85 13.99
CA GLY A 71 -9.50 26.45 14.79
C GLY A 71 -9.31 25.21 15.68
N GLY A 72 -8.12 24.62 15.62
CA GLY A 72 -7.59 23.53 16.44
C GLY A 72 -6.19 23.23 15.94
N ALA A 73 -5.24 22.85 16.80
CA ALA A 73 -3.90 22.48 16.34
C ALA A 73 -3.99 21.19 15.52
N VAL A 74 -3.95 21.29 14.20
CA VAL A 74 -3.92 20.12 13.32
C VAL A 74 -2.47 19.85 12.95
N GLN A 75 -1.96 18.73 13.43
CA GLN A 75 -0.63 18.20 13.10
C GLN A 75 -0.64 17.69 11.65
N GLY A 76 0.46 17.86 10.93
CA GLY A 76 0.58 17.45 9.54
C GLY A 76 2.03 17.43 9.08
N LEU A 77 2.21 17.26 7.78
CA LEU A 77 3.50 17.25 7.11
C LEU A 77 3.52 18.28 5.99
N ARG A 78 4.68 18.90 5.80
CA ARG A 78 5.03 19.59 4.56
C ARG A 78 5.91 18.64 3.75
N GLU A 79 5.33 18.04 2.72
CA GLU A 79 6.00 17.11 1.83
C GLU A 79 6.56 17.87 0.61
N PRO A 80 7.87 17.91 0.41
CA PRO A 80 8.47 18.54 -0.76
C PRO A 80 8.18 17.69 -2.02
N ILE A 81 7.85 18.37 -3.12
CA ILE A 81 7.71 17.73 -4.44
C ILE A 81 8.76 18.34 -5.36
N HIS A 82 9.50 17.50 -6.07
CA HIS A 82 10.54 17.98 -6.97
C HIS A 82 9.92 18.90 -8.05
N ASN A 83 10.46 20.11 -8.16
CA ASN A 83 10.02 21.16 -9.08
C ASN A 83 8.55 21.64 -8.91
N GLN A 84 7.93 21.41 -7.76
CA GLN A 84 6.59 21.91 -7.44
C GLN A 84 6.53 22.52 -6.04
N ASP A 85 5.47 23.27 -5.77
CA ASP A 85 5.19 23.74 -4.42
C ASP A 85 4.98 22.55 -3.47
N PRO A 86 5.47 22.64 -2.23
CA PRO A 86 5.31 21.56 -1.27
C PRO A 86 3.82 21.31 -0.97
N ILE A 87 3.45 20.04 -0.83
CA ILE A 87 2.10 19.65 -0.43
C ILE A 87 2.01 19.63 1.09
N TYR A 88 0.91 20.19 1.60
CA TYR A 88 0.58 20.14 3.02
C TYR A 88 -0.41 19.00 3.28
N LEU A 89 0.09 17.92 3.86
CA LEU A 89 -0.69 16.75 4.26
C LEU A 89 -1.09 16.90 5.72
N ASN A 90 -2.37 16.80 6.05
CA ASN A 90 -2.79 16.85 7.44
C ASN A 90 -3.73 15.70 7.79
N ARG A 91 -3.77 15.32 9.06
CA ARG A 91 -4.59 14.19 9.56
C ARG A 91 -6.11 14.37 9.41
N ALA A 92 -6.55 15.59 9.11
CA ALA A 92 -7.94 15.92 8.83
C ALA A 92 -8.22 16.03 7.32
N ASN A 93 -7.22 15.89 6.45
CA ASN A 93 -7.40 15.92 5.01
C ASN A 93 -8.04 14.61 4.58
N ASP A 94 -9.16 14.74 3.88
CA ASP A 94 -9.82 13.66 3.18
C ASP A 94 -8.81 13.02 2.20
N GLY A 95 -8.55 11.73 2.39
CA GLY A 95 -7.69 10.94 1.51
C GLY A 95 -6.22 10.80 1.92
N PHE A 96 -5.75 11.49 2.98
CA PHE A 96 -4.43 11.23 3.57
C PHE A 96 -4.50 10.10 4.61
N VAL A 97 -3.80 9.00 4.35
CA VAL A 97 -3.72 7.81 5.21
C VAL A 97 -2.26 7.46 5.43
N PHE A 98 -1.85 7.25 6.67
CA PHE A 98 -0.47 6.93 7.05
C PHE A 98 -0.44 5.66 7.91
N PHE A 99 0.74 5.06 8.04
CA PHE A 99 0.99 3.81 8.76
C PHE A 99 2.15 3.99 9.75
N ASP A 100 2.23 3.12 10.76
CA ASP A 100 3.24 3.23 11.83
C ASP A 100 4.68 3.01 11.35
N ASN A 101 4.87 2.51 10.14
CA ASN A 101 6.17 2.26 9.54
C ASN A 101 6.70 3.45 8.69
N GLY A 102 6.00 4.58 8.68
CA GLY A 102 6.39 5.77 7.90
C GLY A 102 5.78 5.82 6.49
N CYS A 103 5.16 4.73 6.02
CA CYS A 103 4.44 4.71 4.75
C CYS A 103 3.18 5.58 4.80
N TYR A 104 2.79 6.16 3.67
CA TYR A 104 1.53 6.88 3.55
C TYR A 104 1.03 6.94 2.11
N THR A 105 -0.25 7.26 1.96
CA THR A 105 -0.88 7.62 0.69
C THR A 105 -1.73 8.87 0.86
N TYR A 106 -1.73 9.68 -0.18
CA TYR A 106 -2.63 10.78 -0.41
C TYR A 106 -3.21 10.64 -1.82
N GLY A 107 -4.47 10.99 -1.96
CA GLY A 107 -5.21 10.90 -3.22
C GLY A 107 -6.65 11.29 -3.00
N PRO A 108 -7.42 11.42 -4.08
CA PRO A 108 -8.81 11.85 -3.99
C PRO A 108 -9.69 10.84 -3.24
N VAL A 109 -10.76 11.35 -2.62
CA VAL A 109 -11.87 10.52 -2.14
C VAL A 109 -12.83 10.16 -3.27
N LYS A 110 -12.90 11.00 -4.31
CA LYS A 110 -13.65 10.78 -5.53
C LYS A 110 -12.72 10.99 -6.71
N ARG A 111 -12.54 10.00 -7.57
CA ARG A 111 -11.56 10.04 -8.68
C ARG A 111 -11.88 11.00 -9.84
N GLN A 112 -12.89 11.87 -9.70
CA GLN A 112 -13.34 12.71 -10.82
C GLN A 112 -12.65 14.08 -10.74
N GLY A 113 -11.66 14.34 -11.61
CA GLY A 113 -11.04 15.66 -11.79
C GLY A 113 -9.52 15.62 -12.01
N ASP A 114 -8.86 16.77 -11.84
CA ASP A 114 -7.38 16.92 -11.83
C ASP A 114 -6.78 16.36 -10.53
N ASP A 115 -7.06 15.10 -10.25
CA ASP A 115 -6.72 14.49 -8.98
C ASP A 115 -5.28 13.98 -9.00
N LYS A 116 -4.52 14.43 -7.99
CA LYS A 116 -3.14 14.00 -7.78
C LYS A 116 -3.09 12.85 -6.80
N PHE A 117 -2.39 11.79 -7.19
CA PHE A 117 -1.99 10.73 -6.28
C PHE A 117 -0.58 10.98 -5.78
N LEU A 118 -0.37 10.71 -4.49
CA LEU A 118 0.95 10.72 -3.88
C LEU A 118 1.07 9.51 -2.96
N GLN A 119 2.03 8.64 -3.23
CA GLN A 119 2.28 7.46 -2.43
C GLN A 119 3.73 7.46 -1.95
N ASN A 120 3.92 7.06 -0.71
CA ASN A 120 5.22 6.96 -0.07
C ASN A 120 5.40 5.58 0.52
N LEU A 121 6.38 4.86 0.00
CA LEU A 121 6.72 3.50 0.38
C LEU A 121 8.10 3.51 1.00
N MET A 122 8.16 3.22 2.29
CA MET A 122 9.43 3.04 2.99
C MET A 122 10.09 1.74 2.53
N VAL A 123 11.40 1.79 2.30
CA VAL A 123 12.20 0.65 1.84
C VAL A 123 13.42 0.51 2.74
N GLY A 124 13.75 -0.72 3.13
CA GLY A 124 14.99 -1.05 3.83
C GLY A 124 15.15 -0.32 5.17
N ASN A 125 14.67 -0.94 6.25
CA ASN A 125 14.80 -0.44 7.62
C ASN A 125 14.41 1.04 7.80
N PHE A 126 13.44 1.54 7.02
CA PHE A 126 12.92 2.91 7.10
C PHE A 126 13.95 4.01 6.87
N LYS A 127 15.07 3.71 6.20
CA LYS A 127 16.11 4.69 5.86
C LYS A 127 16.01 5.22 4.44
N SER A 128 15.25 4.54 3.60
CA SER A 128 14.99 4.92 2.23
C SER A 128 13.49 4.92 1.98
N ARG A 129 13.06 5.67 0.97
CA ARG A 129 11.67 5.71 0.53
C ARG A 129 11.55 5.92 -0.96
N VAL A 130 10.50 5.36 -1.53
CA VAL A 130 10.07 5.61 -2.90
C VAL A 130 8.83 6.51 -2.82
N VAL A 131 8.91 7.67 -3.44
CA VAL A 131 7.80 8.61 -3.57
C VAL A 131 7.30 8.56 -5.01
N MET A 132 6.03 8.21 -5.18
CA MET A 132 5.36 8.15 -6.48
C MET A 132 4.29 9.21 -6.54
N PHE A 133 4.23 9.89 -7.67
CA PHE A 133 3.20 10.88 -7.97
C PHE A 133 2.66 10.62 -9.37
N GLY A 134 1.35 10.43 -9.42
CA GLY A 134 0.61 10.30 -10.67
C GLY A 134 -0.33 11.48 -10.82
N ASN A 135 -0.49 11.92 -12.06
CA ASN A 135 -1.66 12.69 -12.46
C ASN A 135 -2.59 11.70 -13.15
N ASP A 136 -3.88 11.72 -12.84
CA ASP A 136 -4.87 11.04 -13.69
C ASP A 136 -4.87 11.75 -15.03
N GLY A 137 -4.14 11.20 -16.00
CA GLY A 137 -4.11 11.71 -17.37
C GLY A 137 -5.43 11.37 -18.07
N ASP A 138 -6.02 12.36 -18.76
CA ASP A 138 -7.24 12.16 -19.56
C ASP A 138 -7.10 11.06 -20.63
N ASP A 139 -5.85 10.75 -21.02
CA ASP A 139 -5.53 9.83 -22.13
C ASP A 139 -5.38 8.36 -21.71
N GLY A 140 -5.56 8.03 -20.43
CA GLY A 140 -5.47 6.65 -19.93
C GLY A 140 -4.06 6.06 -19.87
N ASP A 141 -3.04 6.85 -20.24
CA ASP A 141 -1.65 6.58 -19.89
C ASP A 141 -1.41 7.13 -18.48
N ASP A 142 -1.40 6.23 -17.50
CA ASP A 142 -1.02 6.52 -16.11
C ASP A 142 0.46 6.95 -16.08
N ASP A 143 0.75 8.23 -16.36
CA ASP A 143 2.09 8.78 -16.22
C ASP A 143 2.35 9.08 -14.73
N PHE A 144 3.18 8.24 -14.13
CA PHE A 144 3.69 8.45 -12.79
C PHE A 144 5.17 8.75 -12.85
N SER A 145 5.60 9.72 -12.03
CA SER A 145 7.02 9.90 -11.80
C SER A 145 7.42 9.35 -10.43
N VAL A 146 8.62 8.77 -10.42
CA VAL A 146 9.21 8.10 -9.27
C VAL A 146 10.40 8.89 -8.79
N ILE A 147 10.38 9.25 -7.51
CA ILE A 147 11.51 9.82 -6.81
C ILE A 147 11.98 8.82 -5.77
N PHE A 148 13.27 8.53 -5.77
CA PHE A 148 13.89 7.77 -4.70
C PHE A 148 14.62 8.69 -3.72
N GLN A 149 14.45 8.42 -2.44
CA GLN A 149 15.03 9.24 -1.37
C GLN A 149 15.62 8.40 -0.25
N TRP A 150 16.66 8.93 0.38
CA TRP A 150 17.27 8.30 1.55
C TRP A 150 17.67 9.33 2.61
N LYS A 151 17.54 8.95 3.89
CA LYS A 151 17.91 9.81 5.01
C LYS A 151 19.42 10.01 5.02
N LYS A 152 19.84 11.24 5.36
CA LYS A 152 21.24 11.56 5.68
C LYS A 152 21.61 10.94 7.02
N SER A 153 21.92 9.65 7.02
CA SER A 153 22.50 8.94 8.16
C SER A 153 23.94 9.42 8.37
N GLY A 154 24.27 9.91 9.57
CA GLY A 154 25.60 10.46 9.92
C GLY A 154 26.79 9.49 9.82
N ALA A 155 26.56 8.25 9.40
CA ALA A 155 27.62 7.27 9.12
C ALA A 155 27.36 6.60 7.76
N LEU A 156 28.33 6.75 6.85
CA LEU A 156 28.66 5.83 5.74
C LEU A 156 27.48 5.21 4.96
N PHE A 157 26.46 5.99 4.58
CA PHE A 157 25.73 5.60 3.39
C PHE A 157 26.60 5.94 2.20
N ASP A 158 26.96 4.92 1.40
CA ASP A 158 27.72 5.11 0.17
C ASP A 158 27.02 6.16 -0.68
N GLU A 159 27.83 6.91 -1.42
CA GLU A 159 27.38 7.93 -2.37
C GLU A 159 26.57 7.33 -3.54
N ASN A 160 26.40 6.00 -3.58
CA ASN A 160 25.74 5.27 -4.63
C ASN A 160 24.33 4.85 -4.19
N PRO A 161 23.27 5.55 -4.64
CA PRO A 161 21.91 5.10 -4.40
C PRO A 161 21.63 3.76 -5.12
N PRO A 162 20.72 2.93 -4.60
CA PRO A 162 20.28 1.72 -5.28
C PRO A 162 19.70 2.05 -6.66
N ARG A 163 19.82 1.10 -7.59
CA ARG A 163 19.22 1.26 -8.92
C ARG A 163 17.71 1.10 -8.83
N ILE A 164 16.98 2.07 -9.34
CA ILE A 164 15.52 2.01 -9.37
C ILE A 164 15.07 1.53 -10.75
N GLN A 165 14.14 0.58 -10.76
CA GLN A 165 13.50 0.08 -11.97
C GLN A 165 12.00 0.19 -11.82
N THR A 166 11.33 0.78 -12.80
CA THR A 166 9.87 0.74 -12.89
C THR A 166 9.42 -0.55 -13.56
N GLU A 167 8.43 -1.23 -12.96
CA GLU A 167 7.86 -2.49 -13.47
C GLU A 167 6.35 -2.32 -13.67
N LEU A 168 5.81 -2.87 -14.76
CA LEU A 168 4.40 -2.71 -15.12
C LEU A 168 3.51 -3.90 -14.71
N ALA A 169 4.09 -5.01 -14.23
CA ALA A 169 3.38 -6.28 -14.03
C ALA A 169 3.60 -6.90 -12.64
N PRO A 170 3.25 -6.21 -11.54
CA PRO A 170 3.46 -6.71 -10.17
C PRO A 170 2.66 -7.99 -9.86
N CYS A 171 1.51 -8.21 -10.52
CA CYS A 171 0.67 -9.39 -10.32
C CYS A 171 1.34 -10.70 -10.78
N ALA A 172 2.48 -10.63 -11.50
CA ALA A 172 3.30 -11.80 -11.82
C ALA A 172 4.23 -12.23 -10.66
N LEU A 173 4.41 -11.36 -9.65
CA LEU A 173 5.22 -11.67 -8.47
C LEU A 173 4.47 -12.64 -7.56
N LYS A 174 5.15 -13.69 -7.13
CA LYS A 174 4.67 -14.58 -6.08
C LYS A 174 5.14 -14.05 -4.75
N VAL A 175 4.21 -13.48 -3.99
CA VAL A 175 4.51 -12.81 -2.72
C VAL A 175 3.77 -13.53 -1.61
N ASP A 176 4.52 -13.91 -0.57
CA ASP A 176 3.95 -14.32 0.70
C ASP A 176 3.69 -13.07 1.54
N PHE A 177 2.45 -12.57 1.51
CA PHE A 177 2.06 -11.44 2.36
C PHE A 177 2.01 -11.88 3.83
N ILE A 178 2.79 -11.19 4.65
CA ILE A 178 2.97 -11.48 6.08
C ILE A 178 2.04 -10.60 6.91
N GLU A 179 1.89 -9.34 6.50
CA GLU A 179 1.06 -8.36 7.20
C GLU A 179 0.17 -7.62 6.21
N THR A 180 -1.10 -7.43 6.58
CA THR A 180 -2.03 -6.58 5.83
C THR A 180 -2.84 -5.73 6.80
N ILE A 181 -2.82 -4.41 6.59
CA ILE A 181 -3.60 -3.43 7.34
C ILE A 181 -4.61 -2.81 6.39
N THR A 182 -5.88 -2.76 6.80
CA THR A 182 -6.93 -2.09 6.06
C THR A 182 -7.54 -0.95 6.86
N CYS A 183 -7.83 0.15 6.16
CA CYS A 183 -8.51 1.33 6.65
C CYS A 183 -9.75 1.56 5.78
N SER A 184 -10.94 1.53 6.37
CA SER A 184 -12.23 1.69 5.66
C SER A 184 -13.15 2.66 6.39
N LYS A 185 -14.19 3.16 5.70
CA LYS A 185 -15.26 3.92 6.38
C LYS A 185 -15.92 3.02 7.43
N ALA A 186 -16.14 3.52 8.65
CA ALA A 186 -16.93 2.79 9.64
C ALA A 186 -18.41 2.64 9.21
N SER A 187 -18.91 3.56 8.38
CA SER A 187 -20.24 3.48 7.76
C SER A 187 -20.23 4.14 6.38
N PRO A 188 -20.96 3.58 5.38
CA PRO A 188 -21.07 4.19 4.06
C PRO A 188 -21.62 5.62 4.06
N MET A 189 -22.46 5.96 5.06
CA MET A 189 -23.08 7.29 5.19
C MET A 189 -22.17 8.32 5.85
N GLN A 190 -21.06 7.90 6.45
CA GLN A 190 -20.13 8.81 7.11
C GLN A 190 -19.14 9.40 6.11
N PRO A 191 -18.75 10.68 6.28
CA PRO A 191 -17.65 11.24 5.49
C PRO A 191 -16.35 10.49 5.77
N TRP A 192 -15.46 10.44 4.78
CA TRP A 192 -14.17 9.77 4.89
C TRP A 192 -13.24 10.56 5.82
N MET A 193 -13.24 10.25 7.11
CA MET A 193 -12.35 10.90 8.08
C MET A 193 -11.55 9.85 8.85
N LEU A 194 -10.23 9.98 8.83
CA LEU A 194 -9.30 8.99 9.40
C LEU A 194 -9.58 8.69 10.88
N GLN A 195 -9.97 9.71 11.64
CA GLN A 195 -10.32 9.59 13.06
C GLN A 195 -11.54 8.71 13.33
N ARG A 196 -12.37 8.46 12.31
CA ARG A 196 -13.57 7.61 12.37
C ARG A 196 -13.46 6.37 11.49
N ALA A 197 -12.29 6.15 10.89
CA ALA A 197 -12.07 4.98 10.05
C ALA A 197 -11.99 3.72 10.90
N LYS A 198 -12.42 2.61 10.32
CA LYS A 198 -12.26 1.28 10.88
C LYS A 198 -10.92 0.74 10.42
N TRP A 199 -10.08 0.36 11.39
CA TRP A 199 -8.78 -0.23 11.16
C TRP A 199 -8.82 -1.71 11.47
N GLN A 200 -8.32 -2.52 10.55
CA GLN A 200 -8.18 -3.96 10.76
C GLN A 200 -6.80 -4.43 10.33
N LYS A 201 -6.27 -5.43 11.03
CA LYS A 201 -4.98 -6.04 10.74
C LYS A 201 -5.14 -7.54 10.61
N GLU A 202 -4.48 -8.08 9.60
CA GLU A 202 -4.30 -9.50 9.33
C GLU A 202 -2.80 -9.79 9.36
N ILE A 203 -2.42 -10.86 10.06
CA ILE A 203 -1.04 -11.33 10.12
C ILE A 203 -1.08 -12.80 9.70
N SER A 204 -0.32 -13.14 8.68
CA SER A 204 -0.17 -14.53 8.24
C SER A 204 0.62 -15.32 9.28
N GLU A 205 0.10 -16.48 9.68
CA GLU A 205 0.80 -17.40 10.58
C GLU A 205 1.90 -18.20 9.87
N SER A 206 2.05 -18.02 8.55
CA SER A 206 3.15 -18.63 7.80
C SER A 206 4.47 -18.33 8.53
N PRO A 207 5.30 -19.35 8.80
CA PRO A 207 6.56 -19.14 9.48
C PRO A 207 7.36 -18.17 8.64
N VAL A 208 7.45 -16.92 9.11
CA VAL A 208 8.32 -15.91 8.52
C VAL A 208 9.66 -16.62 8.42
N PRO A 209 10.20 -16.85 7.20
CA PRO A 209 11.46 -17.53 7.04
C PRO A 209 12.42 -16.72 7.89
N SER A 210 12.81 -17.30 9.04
CA SER A 210 13.42 -16.56 10.15
C SER A 210 14.49 -15.72 9.51
N SER A 211 14.25 -14.40 9.43
CA SER A 211 15.09 -13.49 8.68
C SER A 211 16.42 -13.56 9.40
N SER A 212 17.30 -14.39 8.85
CA SER A 212 18.26 -15.16 9.63
C SER A 212 19.39 -14.26 10.06
N GLU A 213 19.16 -13.35 11.02
CA GLU A 213 20.06 -12.27 11.44
C GLU A 213 21.00 -11.86 10.31
N LYS A 214 20.44 -11.65 9.10
CA LYS A 214 21.26 -11.26 7.97
C LYS A 214 21.68 -9.86 8.35
N GLY A 215 22.92 -9.76 8.83
CA GLY A 215 23.55 -8.51 9.20
C GLY A 215 23.26 -7.47 8.12
N PRO A 216 23.20 -6.18 8.48
CA PRO A 216 22.65 -5.11 7.66
C PRO A 216 23.12 -5.28 6.22
N THR A 217 22.23 -5.82 5.37
CA THR A 217 22.59 -6.10 3.98
C THR A 217 22.73 -4.75 3.33
N SER A 218 23.94 -4.44 2.89
CA SER A 218 24.22 -3.15 2.26
C SER A 218 23.30 -2.99 1.05
N LEU A 219 22.53 -1.92 1.02
CA LEU A 219 21.64 -1.58 -0.10
C LEU A 219 22.41 -1.04 -1.31
N ASN A 220 23.73 -0.82 -1.19
CA ASN A 220 24.50 -0.01 -2.13
C ASN A 220 24.65 -0.64 -3.53
N ASP A 221 24.37 -1.94 -3.67
CA ASP A 221 24.27 -2.64 -4.97
C ASP A 221 22.88 -3.26 -5.21
N SER A 222 21.94 -3.00 -4.31
CA SER A 222 20.58 -3.53 -4.43
C SER A 222 19.81 -2.81 -5.53
N ARG A 223 18.93 -3.55 -6.19
CA ARG A 223 17.92 -2.97 -7.08
C ARG A 223 16.62 -2.85 -6.32
N ILE A 224 15.98 -1.69 -6.43
CA ILE A 224 14.62 -1.49 -5.98
C ILE A 224 13.74 -1.47 -7.22
N ARG A 225 12.82 -2.42 -7.30
CA ARG A 225 11.76 -2.36 -8.29
C ARG A 225 10.57 -1.66 -7.68
N CYS A 226 9.85 -0.91 -8.49
CA CYS A 226 8.71 -0.15 -8.02
C CYS A 226 7.67 -0.05 -9.13
N TRP A 227 6.41 0.06 -8.75
CA TRP A 227 5.29 0.11 -9.69
C TRP A 227 4.20 1.02 -9.15
N SER A 228 3.47 1.64 -10.07
CA SER A 228 2.18 2.26 -9.84
C SER A 228 1.26 1.81 -10.96
N LEU A 229 0.07 1.31 -10.65
CA LEU A 229 -0.90 0.93 -11.67
C LEU A 229 -2.33 0.97 -11.16
N THR A 230 -3.24 1.12 -12.12
CA THR A 230 -4.67 0.99 -11.94
C THR A 230 -5.16 -0.35 -12.49
N GLN A 231 -5.90 -1.13 -11.70
CA GLN A 231 -6.47 -2.42 -12.16
C GLN A 231 -7.83 -2.72 -11.52
N SER A 232 -8.47 -3.80 -11.97
CA SER A 232 -9.73 -4.25 -11.35
C SER A 232 -9.50 -4.70 -9.90
N ALA A 233 -10.45 -4.42 -9.03
CA ALA A 233 -10.39 -4.88 -7.63
C ALA A 233 -10.30 -6.42 -7.55
N ALA A 234 -11.00 -7.14 -8.44
CA ALA A 234 -10.95 -8.59 -8.49
C ALA A 234 -9.52 -9.13 -8.75
N ASP A 235 -8.81 -8.56 -9.73
CA ASP A 235 -7.45 -9.00 -10.06
C ASP A 235 -6.48 -8.70 -8.91
N PHE A 236 -6.62 -7.53 -8.28
CA PHE A 236 -5.80 -7.14 -7.14
C PHE A 236 -5.97 -8.10 -5.95
N TYR A 237 -7.19 -8.38 -5.52
CA TYR A 237 -7.44 -9.23 -4.36
C TYR A 237 -7.15 -10.70 -4.63
N HIS A 238 -7.30 -11.16 -5.88
CA HIS A 238 -6.84 -12.49 -6.27
C HIS A 238 -5.32 -12.63 -6.08
N TRP A 239 -4.55 -11.61 -6.48
CA TRP A 239 -3.10 -11.59 -6.24
C TRP A 239 -2.75 -11.54 -4.76
N LEU A 240 -3.43 -10.71 -3.97
CA LEU A 240 -3.13 -10.49 -2.55
C LEU A 240 -3.37 -11.74 -1.67
N TRP A 241 -4.52 -12.42 -1.82
CA TRP A 241 -4.90 -13.49 -0.90
C TRP A 241 -4.87 -14.90 -1.51
N SER A 242 -4.65 -15.03 -2.83
CA SER A 242 -4.64 -16.34 -3.52
C SER A 242 -5.87 -17.22 -3.23
N SER A 243 -7.00 -16.63 -2.79
CA SER A 243 -8.19 -17.37 -2.35
C SER A 243 -9.37 -17.11 -3.28
N ASP A 244 -10.09 -18.17 -3.62
CA ASP A 244 -11.32 -18.14 -4.44
C ASP A 244 -12.48 -17.42 -3.74
N ASP A 245 -12.34 -17.01 -2.47
CA ASP A 245 -13.38 -16.34 -1.68
C ASP A 245 -13.48 -14.84 -1.98
N SER A 246 -13.14 -14.45 -3.21
CA SER A 246 -13.46 -13.14 -3.77
C SER A 246 -14.97 -13.04 -3.94
N THR A 247 -15.70 -12.82 -2.85
CA THR A 247 -16.99 -12.15 -2.93
C THR A 247 -16.72 -10.83 -3.63
N ARG A 248 -16.97 -10.84 -4.94
CA ARG A 248 -16.41 -9.91 -5.94
C ARG A 248 -16.59 -8.48 -5.50
N GLU A 249 -15.54 -7.90 -4.94
CA GLU A 249 -15.50 -6.47 -4.74
C GLU A 249 -15.40 -5.85 -6.13
N GLU A 250 -16.47 -5.17 -6.54
CA GLU A 250 -16.49 -4.41 -7.79
C GLU A 250 -15.69 -3.11 -7.62
N GLY A 251 -15.26 -2.56 -8.76
CA GLY A 251 -14.55 -1.29 -8.82
C GLY A 251 -13.08 -1.43 -9.18
N THR A 252 -12.31 -0.42 -8.79
CA THR A 252 -10.96 -0.17 -9.28
C THR A 252 -10.00 0.00 -8.11
N VAL A 253 -8.80 -0.56 -8.26
CA VAL A 253 -7.71 -0.39 -7.30
C VAL A 253 -6.58 0.40 -7.96
N VAL A 254 -6.21 1.52 -7.34
CA VAL A 254 -4.98 2.26 -7.63
C VAL A 254 -3.95 1.82 -6.61
N GLN A 255 -2.91 1.12 -7.06
CA GLN A 255 -1.86 0.60 -6.18
C GLN A 255 -0.48 1.15 -6.54
N ALA A 256 0.35 1.30 -5.53
CA ALA A 256 1.79 1.37 -5.67
C ALA A 256 2.47 0.33 -4.81
N GLY A 257 3.60 -0.16 -5.27
CA GLY A 257 4.45 -1.02 -4.46
C GLY A 257 5.92 -0.92 -4.80
N SER A 258 6.71 -1.52 -3.92
CA SER A 258 8.15 -1.63 -4.05
C SER A 258 8.61 -3.05 -3.69
N LEU A 259 9.68 -3.48 -4.35
CA LEU A 259 10.40 -4.72 -4.07
C LEU A 259 11.88 -4.38 -3.90
N CYS A 260 12.44 -4.71 -2.75
CA CYS A 260 13.89 -4.67 -2.56
C CYS A 260 14.49 -6.02 -2.95
N GLU A 261 15.22 -6.11 -4.06
CA GLU A 261 15.78 -7.39 -4.54
C GLU A 261 16.79 -8.00 -3.56
N ALA A 262 17.44 -7.19 -2.72
CA ALA A 262 18.41 -7.68 -1.75
C ALA A 262 17.76 -8.40 -0.56
N THR A 263 16.60 -7.92 -0.10
CA THR A 263 15.89 -8.50 1.05
C THR A 263 14.73 -9.40 0.62
N GLY A 264 14.24 -9.26 -0.61
CA GLY A 264 13.01 -9.87 -1.08
C GLY A 264 11.74 -9.21 -0.51
N GLU A 265 11.89 -8.14 0.28
CA GLU A 265 10.76 -7.45 0.90
C GLU A 265 9.91 -6.75 -0.15
N VAL A 266 8.60 -6.94 -0.05
CA VAL A 266 7.58 -6.33 -0.87
C VAL A 266 6.68 -5.46 0.01
N THR A 267 6.49 -4.21 -0.37
CA THR A 267 5.57 -3.28 0.29
C THR A 267 4.55 -2.77 -0.72
N VAL A 268 3.27 -2.76 -0.35
CA VAL A 268 2.18 -2.32 -1.23
C VAL A 268 1.26 -1.38 -0.48
N ILE A 269 0.85 -0.28 -1.13
CA ILE A 269 -0.28 0.54 -0.72
C ILE A 269 -1.30 0.57 -1.85
N ALA A 270 -2.55 0.29 -1.53
CA ALA A 270 -3.65 0.26 -2.49
C ALA A 270 -4.83 1.11 -2.02
N ARG A 271 -5.48 1.79 -2.97
CA ARG A 271 -6.72 2.55 -2.77
C ARG A 271 -7.80 1.90 -3.60
N HIS A 272 -8.85 1.41 -2.94
CA HIS A 272 -9.99 0.77 -3.59
C HIS A 272 -11.16 1.74 -3.71
N TYR A 273 -11.55 2.00 -4.94
CA TYR A 273 -12.71 2.78 -5.34
C TYR A 273 -13.81 1.83 -5.82
N ASP A 274 -15.06 2.09 -5.44
CA ASP A 274 -16.19 1.32 -5.97
C ASP A 274 -16.52 1.70 -7.42
N SER A 275 -17.60 1.12 -7.96
CA SER A 275 -18.11 1.44 -9.29
C SER A 275 -18.64 2.88 -9.43
N SER A 276 -18.75 3.64 -8.35
CA SER A 276 -19.14 5.06 -8.32
C SER A 276 -17.94 5.98 -8.13
N ASP A 277 -16.72 5.44 -8.25
CA ASP A 277 -15.44 6.13 -7.99
C ASP A 277 -15.31 6.70 -6.57
N ASP A 278 -16.07 6.19 -5.60
CA ASP A 278 -15.95 6.58 -4.19
C ASP A 278 -14.93 5.69 -3.47
N LEU A 279 -13.97 6.30 -2.79
CA LEU A 279 -12.99 5.59 -1.96
C LEU A 279 -13.68 4.78 -0.85
N LYS A 280 -13.48 3.46 -0.87
CA LYS A 280 -14.01 2.50 0.11
C LYS A 280 -12.98 2.04 1.11
N GLN A 281 -11.77 1.82 0.65
CA GLN A 281 -10.72 1.23 1.46
C GLN A 281 -9.35 1.74 1.02
N VAL A 282 -8.47 1.89 2.01
CA VAL A 282 -7.03 1.97 1.80
C VAL A 282 -6.40 0.77 2.46
N LEU A 283 -5.53 0.08 1.74
CA LEU A 283 -4.86 -1.12 2.16
C LEU A 283 -3.36 -0.89 2.14
N PHE A 284 -2.70 -1.46 3.15
CA PHE A 284 -1.26 -1.56 3.26
C PHE A 284 -0.91 -3.03 3.42
N ALA A 285 0.07 -3.53 2.67
CA ALA A 285 0.53 -4.91 2.79
C ALA A 285 2.06 -4.97 2.75
N GLU A 286 2.61 -5.86 3.57
CA GLU A 286 4.03 -6.23 3.59
C GLU A 286 4.14 -7.73 3.39
N GLY A 287 5.10 -8.14 2.57
CA GLY A 287 5.36 -9.53 2.24
C GLY A 287 6.78 -9.78 1.81
N VAL A 288 7.06 -11.03 1.44
CA VAL A 288 8.37 -11.44 0.93
C VAL A 288 8.18 -12.23 -0.37
N LEU A 289 9.07 -12.01 -1.34
CA LEU A 289 9.10 -12.75 -2.60
C LEU A 289 9.43 -14.23 -2.36
N GLN A 290 8.67 -15.14 -2.97
CA GLN A 290 8.89 -16.60 -2.95
C GLN A 290 10.08 -17.07 -3.79
#